data_AF-A0A922E3P9-F1
#
_entry.id   AF-A0A922E3P9-F1
#
_cell.length_a   1.000
_cell.length_b   1.000
_cell.length_c   1.000
_cell.angle_alpha   90.00
_cell.angle_beta   90.00
_cell.angle_gamma   90.00
#
_symmetry.space_group_name_H-M   'P 1'
#
loop_
_entity.id
_entity.type
_entity.pdbx_description
1 polymer ?
#
loop_
_entity_poly.entity_id
_entity_poly.type
_entity_poly.pdbx_seq_one_letter_code
_entity_poly.pdbx_strand_id
1 'polypeptide(L)'
;MASRTEMDEDSDNNKGSMWVLDQKLDQPMDEEAGRLRNMYREKKFSALLLLRLAFQSLGVVYGDLGTSPLYVFYNTFPSGEVKDPEDVVGALSLIIYSLTLIPLLKYVFVVCRANDNGQGGTFALYSLLCRHAKIKTIPNQHRTDEQLTTYSRSTFHEHSFAAKTKRWLEKYAFRKNALLILVLVGTCMVIGDGILTPAISVLSSVGGIKVVQPGMNNGVVVLVAVIILIGLFSMQHYGTDRVGWLFAPIVLLWFLVIGGIGIFNIWKYDSSVLKAFSPLHIFYYFKRRGKEGWVSLGGIMLSITGTEALFADLAHFPVSAIQIAFTMVVFPCLLLAYSGQAAYIMDNKTHVHDAFYLSIPESIYWPVFLIATAAAIVASQATISATFSIIKQALALGCFPRVKVVHTSKKFLGQIYVPDINWILMILCIAVTAGFKNQSQIGNAYG
;
A
#
# COMPACT_ATOMS: atom_id res chain seq x y z
N MET A 1 77.22 15.75 40.44
CA MET A 1 76.90 16.93 39.61
C MET A 1 76.71 16.40 38.19
N ALA A 2 75.47 16.14 37.75
CA ALA A 2 74.62 17.04 36.93
C ALA A 2 75.28 17.35 35.57
N SER A 3 74.71 17.14 34.37
CA SER A 3 73.32 17.10 33.87
C SER A 3 73.19 16.06 32.72
N ARG A 4 72.15 15.21 32.62
CA ARG A 4 70.78 15.41 32.12
C ARG A 4 70.66 15.99 30.70
N THR A 5 70.67 15.05 29.75
CA THR A 5 69.79 14.84 28.59
C THR A 5 68.91 16.03 28.15
N GLU A 6 69.24 16.59 26.98
CA GLU A 6 68.31 17.28 26.10
C GLU A 6 67.49 16.24 25.34
N MET A 7 66.17 16.26 25.52
CA MET A 7 65.14 15.81 24.57
C MET A 7 63.79 16.22 25.17
N ASP A 8 62.90 16.69 24.31
CA ASP A 8 61.49 17.06 24.53
C ASP A 8 61.21 18.53 24.86
N GLU A 9 61.07 19.37 23.82
CA GLU A 9 60.17 20.54 23.86
C GLU A 9 59.64 20.97 22.48
N ASP A 10 59.36 20.00 21.58
CA ASP A 10 58.78 20.27 20.24
C ASP A 10 57.39 19.63 20.01
N SER A 11 56.70 19.22 21.07
CA SER A 11 55.43 18.47 20.97
C SER A 11 54.15 19.26 21.24
N ASP A 12 54.22 20.56 21.58
CA ASP A 12 53.02 21.34 21.93
C ASP A 12 52.49 22.25 20.81
N ASN A 13 53.29 22.57 19.80
CA ASN A 13 52.86 23.47 18.71
C ASN A 13 52.04 22.76 17.61
N ASN A 14 52.11 21.43 17.56
CA ASN A 14 51.45 20.65 16.50
C ASN A 14 50.01 20.24 16.82
N LYS A 15 49.60 20.30 18.10
CA LYS A 15 48.18 20.16 18.48
C LYS A 15 47.39 21.38 17.99
N GLY A 16 47.86 22.60 18.24
CA GLY A 16 47.16 23.81 17.78
C GLY A 16 46.93 23.85 16.26
N SER A 17 47.91 23.43 15.46
CA SER A 17 47.79 23.44 13.99
C SER A 17 46.80 22.39 13.46
N MET A 18 46.76 21.19 14.08
CA MET A 18 45.87 20.10 13.67
C MET A 18 44.40 20.40 14.05
N TRP A 19 44.17 20.99 15.23
CA TRP A 19 42.83 21.46 15.64
C TRP A 19 42.35 22.64 14.77
N VAL A 20 43.26 23.52 14.34
CA VAL A 20 42.92 24.62 13.41
C VAL A 20 42.69 24.11 11.99
N LEU A 21 43.40 23.07 11.54
CA LEU A 21 43.19 22.41 10.24
C LEU A 21 41.86 21.62 10.21
N ASP A 22 41.52 20.87 11.26
CA ASP A 22 40.21 20.20 11.39
C ASP A 22 39.08 21.23 11.40
N GLN A 23 39.23 22.34 12.14
CA GLN A 23 38.23 23.40 12.18
C GLN A 23 38.06 24.13 10.82
N LYS A 24 39.13 24.21 10.03
CA LYS A 24 39.14 24.80 8.69
C LYS A 24 38.73 23.82 7.58
N LEU A 25 38.66 22.51 7.86
CA LEU A 25 38.03 21.50 7.00
C LEU A 25 36.54 21.30 7.35
N ASP A 26 36.18 21.41 8.62
CA ASP A 26 34.79 21.34 9.08
C ASP A 26 33.97 22.57 8.66
N GLN A 27 34.56 23.79 8.67
CA GLN A 27 33.90 25.01 8.19
C GLN A 27 33.45 25.00 6.71
N PRO A 28 34.29 24.62 5.72
CA PRO A 28 33.87 24.55 4.32
C PRO A 28 32.91 23.38 4.07
N MET A 29 32.99 22.30 4.83
CA MET A 29 32.04 21.18 4.75
C MET A 29 30.68 21.51 5.35
N ASP A 30 30.59 22.28 6.44
CA ASP A 30 29.32 22.71 7.01
C ASP A 30 28.66 23.81 6.16
N GLU A 31 29.44 24.67 5.49
CA GLU A 31 28.94 25.61 4.49
C GLU A 31 28.52 24.90 3.19
N GLU A 32 29.25 23.88 2.72
CA GLU A 32 28.84 23.04 1.59
C GLU A 32 27.66 22.14 1.92
N ALA A 33 27.60 21.55 3.11
CA ALA A 33 26.45 20.79 3.60
C ALA A 33 25.26 21.71 3.86
N GLY A 34 25.49 22.95 4.29
CA GLY A 34 24.51 24.02 4.39
C GLY A 34 24.00 24.44 3.01
N ARG A 35 24.87 24.57 2.00
CA ARG A 35 24.53 24.81 0.60
C ARG A 35 23.82 23.64 -0.05
N LEU A 36 24.21 22.40 0.24
CA LEU A 36 23.57 21.18 -0.25
C LEU A 36 22.21 20.98 0.43
N ARG A 37 22.12 21.25 1.75
CA ARG A 37 20.87 21.27 2.50
C ARG A 37 19.96 22.38 2.02
N ASN A 38 20.48 23.56 1.72
CA ASN A 38 19.72 24.63 1.10
C ASN A 38 19.35 24.27 -0.34
N MET A 39 20.23 23.71 -1.18
CA MET A 39 19.87 23.18 -2.52
C MET A 39 18.79 22.09 -2.46
N TYR A 40 18.81 21.21 -1.45
CA TYR A 40 17.78 20.18 -1.23
C TYR A 40 16.49 20.75 -0.63
N ARG A 41 16.59 21.79 0.20
CA ARG A 41 15.46 22.47 0.88
C ARG A 41 14.83 23.59 0.02
N GLU A 42 15.56 24.07 -1.00
CA GLU A 42 15.25 25.21 -1.86
C GLU A 42 14.95 24.79 -3.31
N LYS A 43 15.13 23.51 -3.66
CA LYS A 43 14.18 22.89 -4.59
C LYS A 43 12.83 22.79 -3.89
N LYS A 44 12.12 23.94 -3.78
CA LYS A 44 10.68 23.96 -3.94
C LYS A 44 10.43 23.06 -5.13
N PHE A 45 9.96 21.83 -4.89
CA PHE A 45 9.48 20.98 -5.96
C PHE A 45 8.57 21.90 -6.77
N SER A 46 8.93 22.19 -8.02
CA SER A 46 8.05 22.97 -8.89
C SER A 46 6.69 22.33 -8.75
N ALA A 47 5.64 23.10 -8.45
CA ALA A 47 4.32 22.53 -8.15
C ALA A 47 3.89 21.54 -9.24
N LEU A 48 4.33 21.78 -10.47
CA LEU A 48 4.22 20.90 -11.63
C LEU A 48 4.92 19.54 -11.46
N LEU A 49 6.15 19.50 -10.93
CA LEU A 49 6.88 18.27 -10.65
C LEU A 49 6.18 17.46 -9.54
N LEU A 50 5.67 18.13 -8.51
CA LEU A 50 4.92 17.47 -7.44
C LEU A 50 3.60 16.89 -7.97
N LEU A 51 2.88 17.64 -8.80
CA LEU A 51 1.66 17.18 -9.46
C LEU A 51 1.93 16.02 -10.42
N ARG A 52 3.06 16.05 -11.14
CA ARG A 52 3.50 14.93 -11.99
C ARG A 52 3.81 13.68 -11.18
N LEU A 53 4.45 13.82 -10.01
CA LEU A 53 4.70 12.69 -9.10
C LEU A 53 3.42 12.17 -8.47
N ALA A 54 2.47 13.07 -8.14
CA ALA A 54 1.15 12.68 -7.65
C ALA A 54 0.41 11.86 -8.71
N PHE A 55 0.43 12.31 -9.97
CA PHE A 55 -0.13 11.57 -11.09
C PHE A 55 0.54 10.19 -11.26
N GLN A 56 1.88 10.11 -11.23
CA GLN A 56 2.59 8.84 -11.34
C GLN A 56 2.28 7.88 -10.17
N SER A 57 2.07 8.43 -8.96
CA SER A 57 1.72 7.63 -7.79
C SER A 57 0.35 6.94 -7.92
N LEU A 58 -0.59 7.48 -8.71
CA LEU A 58 -1.90 6.86 -8.96
C LEU A 58 -1.77 5.42 -9.46
N GLY A 59 -0.91 5.21 -10.46
CA GLY A 59 -0.76 3.91 -11.11
C GLY A 59 -0.07 2.86 -10.25
N VAL A 60 0.85 3.27 -9.40
CA VAL A 60 1.68 2.35 -8.61
C VAL A 60 1.03 2.04 -7.27
N VAL A 61 0.44 3.04 -6.63
CA VAL A 61 0.11 2.99 -5.20
C VAL A 61 -1.36 2.68 -4.94
N TYR A 62 -2.26 3.09 -5.83
CA TYR A 62 -3.71 3.06 -5.59
C TYR A 62 -4.48 2.08 -6.47
N GLY A 63 -3.79 1.24 -7.24
CA GLY A 63 -4.44 0.22 -8.07
C GLY A 63 -5.27 -0.74 -7.22
N ASP A 64 -4.68 -1.32 -6.18
CA ASP A 64 -5.34 -2.30 -5.31
C ASP A 64 -6.59 -1.73 -4.62
N LEU A 65 -6.41 -0.65 -3.86
CA LEU A 65 -7.50 0.09 -3.22
C LEU A 65 -8.58 0.56 -4.22
N GLY A 66 -8.18 0.91 -5.44
CA GLY A 66 -9.06 1.36 -6.51
C GLY A 66 -9.95 0.25 -7.08
N THR A 67 -9.54 -1.02 -6.97
CA THR A 67 -10.28 -2.16 -7.52
C THR A 67 -11.27 -2.79 -6.55
N SER A 68 -11.19 -2.47 -5.25
CA SER A 68 -12.14 -2.92 -4.22
C SER A 68 -13.63 -2.75 -4.54
N PRO A 69 -14.08 -1.67 -5.21
CA PRO A 69 -15.49 -1.52 -5.58
C PRO A 69 -16.04 -2.65 -6.46
N LEU A 70 -15.19 -3.46 -7.11
CA LEU A 70 -15.61 -4.62 -7.91
C LEU A 70 -16.15 -5.77 -7.05
N TYR A 71 -15.78 -5.84 -5.76
CA TYR A 71 -16.05 -7.02 -4.93
C TYR A 71 -16.58 -6.73 -3.51
N VAL A 72 -16.53 -5.50 -3.01
CA VAL A 72 -16.93 -5.19 -1.61
C VAL A 72 -18.40 -5.47 -1.33
N PHE A 73 -19.34 -4.94 -2.13
CA PHE A 73 -20.77 -5.16 -1.89
C PHE A 73 -21.17 -6.63 -2.10
N TYR A 74 -20.58 -7.28 -3.10
CA TYR A 74 -20.71 -8.72 -3.34
C TYR A 74 -20.38 -9.53 -2.06
N ASN A 75 -19.31 -9.16 -1.36
CA ASN A 75 -18.84 -9.85 -0.16
C ASN A 75 -19.56 -9.41 1.12
N THR A 76 -20.10 -8.19 1.17
CA THR A 76 -20.85 -7.67 2.33
C THR A 76 -22.23 -8.33 2.44
N PHE A 77 -22.82 -8.72 1.31
CA PHE A 77 -24.12 -9.38 1.22
C PHE A 77 -24.00 -10.71 0.46
N PRO A 78 -23.40 -11.75 1.07
CA PRO A 78 -23.13 -13.03 0.39
C PRO A 78 -24.39 -13.79 -0.01
N SER A 79 -25.55 -13.49 0.60
CA SER A 79 -26.84 -14.09 0.27
C SER A 79 -27.40 -13.63 -1.09
N GLY A 80 -26.79 -12.63 -1.73
CA GLY A 80 -27.22 -12.08 -3.03
C GLY A 80 -28.45 -11.17 -2.99
N GLU A 81 -29.13 -11.09 -1.85
CA GLU A 81 -30.34 -10.29 -1.66
C GLU A 81 -30.26 -9.39 -0.43
N VAL A 82 -30.82 -8.19 -0.56
CA VAL A 82 -31.01 -7.23 0.54
C VAL A 82 -32.47 -7.26 1.00
N LYS A 83 -32.70 -7.63 2.26
CA LYS A 83 -34.05 -7.63 2.86
C LYS A 83 -34.54 -6.22 3.19
N ASP A 84 -33.71 -5.41 3.85
CA ASP A 84 -34.03 -4.03 4.24
C ASP A 84 -33.09 -3.04 3.50
N PRO A 85 -33.62 -2.10 2.69
CA PRO A 85 -32.78 -1.11 1.98
C PRO A 85 -31.90 -0.27 2.91
N GLU A 86 -32.32 -0.09 4.16
CA GLU A 86 -31.56 0.65 5.15
C GLU A 86 -30.30 -0.10 5.61
N ASP A 87 -30.20 -1.42 5.39
CA ASP A 87 -28.97 -2.17 5.62
C ASP A 87 -27.88 -1.78 4.62
N VAL A 88 -28.26 -1.39 3.39
CA VAL A 88 -27.32 -0.91 2.37
C VAL A 88 -26.76 0.45 2.77
N VAL A 89 -27.61 1.34 3.28
CA VAL A 89 -27.20 2.65 3.81
C VAL A 89 -26.26 2.48 5.02
N GLY A 90 -26.56 1.53 5.90
CA GLY A 90 -25.71 1.17 7.04
C GLY A 90 -24.33 0.62 6.63
N ALA A 91 -24.31 -0.32 5.68
CA ALA A 91 -23.08 -0.87 5.13
C ALA A 91 -22.25 0.19 4.39
N LEU A 92 -22.90 1.05 3.60
CA LEU A 92 -22.25 2.19 2.94
C LEU A 92 -21.64 3.14 3.99
N SER A 93 -22.35 3.42 5.08
CA SER A 93 -21.83 4.27 6.16
C SER A 93 -20.56 3.67 6.76
N LEU A 94 -20.56 2.36 7.04
CA LEU A 94 -19.37 1.64 7.50
C LEU A 94 -18.20 1.75 6.51
N ILE A 95 -18.44 1.60 5.19
CA ILE A 95 -17.41 1.75 4.15
C ILE A 95 -16.85 3.19 4.14
N ILE A 96 -17.70 4.21 4.14
CA ILE A 96 -17.29 5.63 4.15
C ILE A 96 -16.39 5.92 5.35
N TYR A 97 -16.80 5.49 6.54
CA TYR A 97 -16.02 5.72 7.76
C TYR A 97 -14.74 4.87 7.81
N SER A 98 -14.76 3.66 7.26
CA SER A 98 -13.56 2.82 7.16
C SER A 98 -12.52 3.47 6.25
N LEU A 99 -12.93 3.96 5.07
CA LEU A 99 -12.07 4.71 4.13
C LEU A 99 -11.54 6.02 4.74
N THR A 100 -12.37 6.72 5.50
CA THR A 100 -12.02 8.00 6.14
C THR A 100 -11.05 7.79 7.31
N LEU A 101 -11.27 6.79 8.16
CA LEU A 101 -10.45 6.57 9.35
C LEU A 101 -9.14 5.86 9.02
N ILE A 102 -9.17 4.85 8.14
CA ILE A 102 -8.01 4.00 7.89
C ILE A 102 -7.14 4.58 6.76
N PRO A 103 -7.51 4.52 5.47
CA PRO A 103 -6.72 5.14 4.41
C PRO A 103 -6.43 6.63 4.61
N LEU A 104 -7.46 7.46 4.81
CA LEU A 104 -7.29 8.91 4.82
C LEU A 104 -6.59 9.39 6.11
N LEU A 105 -7.20 9.19 7.28
CA LEU A 105 -6.70 9.76 8.52
C LEU A 105 -5.45 9.02 9.02
N LYS A 106 -5.55 7.71 9.24
CA LYS A 106 -4.42 6.91 9.75
C LYS A 106 -3.28 6.87 8.74
N TYR A 107 -3.50 6.43 7.51
CA TYR A 107 -2.37 6.18 6.62
C TYR A 107 -1.83 7.44 5.96
N VAL A 108 -2.66 8.21 5.26
CA VAL A 108 -2.22 9.36 4.47
C VAL A 108 -1.73 10.53 5.33
N PHE A 109 -2.40 10.82 6.47
CA PHE A 109 -1.99 11.94 7.32
C PHE A 109 -1.01 11.60 8.44
N VAL A 110 -1.07 10.39 9.00
CA VAL A 110 -0.25 9.98 10.15
C VAL A 110 0.89 9.05 9.73
N VAL A 111 0.59 7.86 9.20
CA VAL A 111 1.60 6.80 8.96
C VAL A 111 2.57 7.18 7.84
N CYS A 112 2.13 7.84 6.76
CA CYS A 112 3.03 8.28 5.68
C CYS A 112 4.08 9.29 6.18
N ARG A 113 3.84 10.01 7.27
CA ARG A 113 4.85 10.89 7.90
C ARG A 113 5.89 10.11 8.72
N ALA A 114 5.59 8.88 9.11
CA ALA A 114 6.49 7.98 9.82
C ALA A 114 7.26 7.09 8.83
N ASN A 115 8.21 7.67 8.09
CA ASN A 115 9.07 6.95 7.13
C ASN A 115 10.55 6.93 7.56
N ASP A 116 11.32 5.96 7.07
CA ASP A 116 12.77 5.85 7.27
C ASP A 116 13.51 6.24 5.98
N ASN A 117 14.03 7.47 5.90
CA ASN A 117 14.70 8.01 4.71
C ASN A 117 13.89 7.82 3.40
N GLY A 118 12.58 7.97 3.49
CA GLY A 118 11.66 7.79 2.36
C GLY A 118 11.18 6.35 2.14
N GLN A 119 11.69 5.33 2.84
CA GLN A 119 11.14 3.98 2.79
C GLN A 119 9.99 3.81 3.81
N GLY A 120 8.87 3.27 3.35
CA GLY A 120 7.74 2.87 4.19
C GLY A 120 7.59 1.34 4.24
N GLY A 121 6.60 0.85 4.97
CA GLY A 121 6.36 -0.58 5.20
C GLY A 121 6.78 -1.08 6.58
N THR A 122 6.27 -2.26 6.95
CA THR A 122 6.47 -2.89 8.26
C THR A 122 7.95 -3.15 8.56
N PHE A 123 8.73 -3.58 7.57
CA PHE A 123 10.17 -3.78 7.70
C PHE A 123 10.98 -2.49 7.73
N ALA A 124 10.55 -1.42 7.04
CA ALA A 124 11.21 -0.11 7.15
C ALA A 124 11.05 0.44 8.58
N LEU A 125 9.85 0.32 9.16
CA LEU A 125 9.61 0.64 10.58
C LEU A 125 10.43 -0.24 11.52
N TYR A 126 10.53 -1.55 11.25
CA TYR A 126 11.35 -2.45 12.05
C TYR A 126 12.84 -2.10 11.96
N SER A 127 13.35 -1.80 10.77
CA SER A 127 14.72 -1.35 10.54
C SER A 127 15.00 -0.04 11.28
N LEU A 128 14.11 0.95 11.20
CA LEU A 128 14.22 2.21 11.91
C LEU A 128 14.23 2.01 13.43
N LEU A 129 13.39 1.10 13.93
CA LEU A 129 13.33 0.77 15.34
C LEU A 129 14.56 0.00 15.81
N CYS A 130 15.11 -0.90 14.98
CA CYS A 130 16.40 -1.56 15.18
C CYS A 130 17.61 -0.62 15.09
N ARG A 131 17.48 0.49 14.35
CA ARG A 131 18.50 1.54 14.19
C ARG A 131 18.52 2.49 15.40
N HIS A 132 17.35 2.84 15.94
CA HIS A 132 17.23 3.80 17.05
C HIS A 132 17.17 3.13 18.43
N ALA A 133 16.89 1.83 18.50
CA ALA A 133 16.94 1.04 19.72
C ALA A 133 17.76 -0.24 19.48
N LYS A 134 18.58 -0.63 20.46
CA LYS A 134 19.49 -1.79 20.42
C LYS A 134 18.71 -3.12 20.43
N ILE A 135 17.89 -3.35 19.42
CA ILE A 135 16.88 -4.41 19.36
C ILE A 135 17.27 -5.53 18.38
N LYS A 136 18.28 -5.32 17.51
CA LYS A 136 18.74 -6.37 16.57
C LYS A 136 19.22 -7.62 17.31
N THR A 137 18.61 -8.76 16.96
CA THR A 137 19.04 -10.11 17.35
C THR A 137 20.00 -10.75 16.34
N ILE A 138 20.10 -10.20 15.12
CA ILE A 138 20.98 -10.71 14.04
C ILE A 138 22.08 -9.67 13.77
N PRO A 139 23.37 -10.04 13.94
CA PRO A 139 24.49 -9.10 13.84
C PRO A 139 24.87 -8.92 12.37
N ASN A 140 24.54 -7.77 11.77
CA ASN A 140 25.07 -7.42 10.46
C ASN A 140 25.31 -5.91 10.38
N GLN A 141 26.29 -5.44 11.16
CA GLN A 141 26.73 -4.05 11.14
C GLN A 141 28.15 -4.04 10.58
N HIS A 142 28.29 -3.62 9.33
CA HIS A 142 29.57 -3.20 8.82
C HIS A 142 29.95 -1.90 9.55
N ARG A 143 31.17 -1.83 10.11
CA ARG A 143 31.68 -0.67 10.88
C ARG A 143 31.53 0.68 10.17
N THR A 144 31.39 0.68 8.84
CA THR A 144 31.17 1.87 8.01
C THR A 144 29.81 2.53 8.19
N ASP A 145 28.75 1.80 8.59
CA ASP A 145 27.41 2.38 8.79
C ASP A 145 27.31 3.20 10.09
N GLU A 146 28.25 3.01 11.02
CA GLU A 146 28.32 3.72 12.29
C GLU A 146 28.94 5.13 12.14
N GLN A 147 29.67 5.37 11.04
CA GLN A 147 30.44 6.60 10.78
C GLN A 147 29.76 7.58 9.81
N LEU A 148 28.60 7.25 9.26
CA LEU A 148 27.84 8.22 8.47
C LEU A 148 27.33 9.33 9.40
N THR A 149 27.84 10.55 9.22
CA THR A 149 27.69 11.73 10.10
C THR A 149 26.25 12.19 10.34
N THR A 150 25.26 11.65 9.61
CA THR A 150 23.82 11.89 9.84
C THR A 150 23.28 11.16 11.08
N TYR A 151 24.00 10.16 11.60
CA TYR A 151 23.49 9.27 12.66
C TYR A 151 23.75 9.78 14.08
N SER A 152 24.60 10.79 14.28
CA SER A 152 25.11 11.13 15.62
C SER A 152 24.32 12.20 16.40
N ARG A 153 23.19 12.73 15.90
CA ARG A 153 22.51 13.85 16.60
C ARG A 153 20.97 13.80 16.51
N SER A 154 20.36 12.78 17.09
CA SER A 154 19.01 12.94 17.66
C SER A 154 19.06 12.66 19.16
N THR A 155 19.37 13.69 19.95
CA THR A 155 19.17 13.69 21.39
C THR A 155 17.67 13.62 21.66
N PHE A 156 17.12 12.41 21.82
CA PHE A 156 15.76 12.26 22.32
C PHE A 156 15.68 12.91 23.70
N HIS A 157 14.73 13.83 23.89
CA HIS A 157 14.46 14.38 25.21
C HIS A 157 14.19 13.23 26.19
N GLU A 158 14.94 13.20 27.29
CA GLU A 158 15.10 12.03 28.17
C GLU A 158 13.79 11.53 28.82
N HIS A 159 12.75 12.38 28.83
CA HIS A 159 11.41 12.09 29.35
C HIS A 159 10.34 11.80 28.28
N SER A 160 10.70 11.72 26.99
CA SER A 160 9.72 11.44 25.92
C SER A 160 9.18 10.01 25.97
N PHE A 161 7.91 9.82 25.59
CA PHE A 161 7.28 8.49 25.45
C PHE A 161 8.17 7.53 24.65
N ALA A 162 8.79 8.01 23.57
CA ALA A 162 9.71 7.22 22.74
C ALA A 162 10.92 6.67 23.52
N ALA A 163 11.50 7.45 24.45
CA ALA A 163 12.63 7.02 25.27
C ALA A 163 12.21 5.96 26.30
N LYS A 164 11.00 6.09 26.86
CA LYS A 164 10.41 5.09 27.78
C LYS A 164 10.12 3.78 27.06
N THR A 165 9.54 3.83 25.85
CA THR A 165 9.24 2.65 25.03
C THR A 165 10.53 1.96 24.57
N LYS A 166 11.55 2.72 24.18
CA LYS A 166 12.89 2.20 23.87
C LYS A 166 13.49 1.43 25.04
N ARG A 167 13.56 2.03 26.23
CA ARG A 167 14.09 1.38 27.45
C ARG A 167 13.28 0.13 27.82
N TRP A 168 11.96 0.17 27.65
CA TRP A 168 11.09 -0.98 27.91
C TRP A 168 11.35 -2.14 26.94
N LEU A 169 11.60 -1.85 25.67
CA LEU A 169 11.83 -2.83 24.62
C LEU A 169 13.25 -3.43 24.67
N GLU A 170 14.24 -2.62 25.07
CA GLU A 170 15.63 -3.04 25.25
C GLU A 170 15.85 -3.92 26.49
N LYS A 171 14.98 -3.80 27.51
CA LYS A 171 15.14 -4.44 28.82
C LYS A 171 15.17 -5.97 28.79
N TYR A 172 14.44 -6.61 27.85
CA TYR A 172 14.32 -8.07 27.82
C TYR A 172 14.46 -8.64 26.41
N ALA A 173 15.28 -9.68 26.26
CA ALA A 173 15.46 -10.41 24.99
C ALA A 173 14.14 -10.99 24.45
N PHE A 174 13.26 -11.46 25.34
CA PHE A 174 11.92 -11.93 24.97
C PHE A 174 11.11 -10.88 24.19
N ARG A 175 11.18 -9.61 24.55
CA ARG A 175 10.43 -8.54 23.88
C ARG A 175 10.96 -8.22 22.50
N LYS A 176 12.29 -8.32 22.32
CA LYS A 176 12.95 -8.19 21.01
C LYS A 176 12.52 -9.32 20.07
N ASN A 177 12.48 -10.55 20.60
CA ASN A 177 12.03 -11.72 19.84
C ASN A 177 10.53 -11.66 19.53
N ALA A 178 9.69 -11.26 20.49
CA ALA A 178 8.25 -11.08 20.28
C ALA A 178 7.97 -10.03 19.19
N LEU A 179 8.75 -8.94 19.17
CA LEU A 179 8.65 -7.93 18.13
C LEU A 179 9.07 -8.46 16.75
N LEU A 180 10.17 -9.23 16.68
CA LEU A 180 10.61 -9.86 15.44
C LEU A 180 9.54 -10.84 14.91
N ILE A 181 8.95 -11.66 15.78
CA ILE A 181 7.86 -12.58 15.42
C ILE A 181 6.66 -11.79 14.89
N LEU A 182 6.25 -10.71 15.57
CA LEU A 182 5.15 -9.86 15.12
C LEU A 182 5.39 -9.28 13.73
N VAL A 183 6.60 -8.78 13.47
CA VAL A 183 6.99 -8.24 12.16
C VAL A 183 7.00 -9.34 11.09
N LEU A 184 7.50 -10.53 11.42
CA LEU A 184 7.53 -11.66 10.50
C LEU A 184 6.11 -12.15 10.16
N VAL A 185 5.22 -12.24 11.14
CA VAL A 185 3.79 -12.56 10.92
C VAL A 185 3.13 -11.52 10.03
N GLY A 186 3.30 -10.23 10.32
CA GLY A 186 2.75 -9.16 9.48
C GLY A 186 3.30 -9.20 8.06
N THR A 187 4.58 -9.52 7.90
CA THR A 187 5.21 -9.70 6.58
C THR A 187 4.60 -10.87 5.81
N CYS A 188 4.38 -12.02 6.47
CA CYS A 188 3.74 -13.16 5.84
C CYS A 188 2.30 -12.85 5.39
N MET A 189 1.56 -12.03 6.16
CA MET A 189 0.23 -11.56 5.77
C MET A 189 0.28 -10.72 4.50
N VAL A 190 1.24 -9.79 4.39
CA VAL A 190 1.42 -8.97 3.16
C VAL A 190 1.87 -9.82 1.96
N ILE A 191 2.63 -10.90 2.17
CA ILE A 191 2.92 -11.85 1.08
C ILE A 191 1.64 -12.59 0.64
N GLY A 192 0.76 -12.91 1.59
CA GLY A 192 -0.56 -13.48 1.32
C GLY A 192 -1.44 -12.54 0.48
N ASP A 193 -1.41 -11.24 0.78
CA ASP A 193 -2.05 -10.18 -0.02
C ASP A 193 -1.56 -10.21 -1.48
N GLY A 194 -0.25 -10.36 -1.69
CA GLY A 194 0.36 -10.55 -3.02
C GLY A 194 -0.14 -11.78 -3.81
N ILE A 195 -0.76 -12.77 -3.15
CA ILE A 195 -1.39 -13.94 -3.80
C ILE A 195 -2.88 -13.69 -4.04
N LEU A 196 -3.56 -13.11 -3.05
CA LEU A 196 -5.01 -12.95 -3.04
C LEU A 196 -5.48 -11.77 -3.90
N THR A 197 -4.76 -10.64 -3.92
CA THR A 197 -5.13 -9.45 -4.73
C THR A 197 -5.23 -9.79 -6.21
N PRO A 198 -4.23 -10.43 -6.87
CA PRO A 198 -4.38 -10.74 -8.29
C PRO A 198 -5.51 -11.73 -8.56
N ALA A 199 -5.75 -12.68 -7.64
CA ALA A 199 -6.83 -13.65 -7.77
C ALA A 199 -8.20 -12.97 -7.71
N ILE A 200 -8.45 -12.16 -6.67
CA ILE A 200 -9.76 -11.51 -6.47
C ILE A 200 -9.99 -10.40 -7.49
N SER A 201 -9.02 -9.53 -7.75
CA SER A 201 -9.21 -8.37 -8.64
C SER A 201 -9.39 -8.80 -10.08
N VAL A 202 -8.60 -9.76 -10.58
CA VAL A 202 -8.76 -10.27 -11.96
C VAL A 202 -10.06 -11.05 -12.08
N LEU A 203 -10.38 -11.97 -11.16
CA LEU A 203 -11.63 -12.73 -11.21
C LEU A 203 -12.87 -11.82 -11.17
N SER A 204 -12.86 -10.80 -10.29
CA SER A 204 -13.96 -9.83 -10.19
C SER A 204 -14.06 -8.95 -11.45
N SER A 205 -12.93 -8.60 -12.08
CA SER A 205 -12.94 -7.86 -13.34
C SER A 205 -13.52 -8.69 -14.49
N VAL A 206 -13.22 -9.98 -14.56
CA VAL A 206 -13.72 -10.87 -15.62
C VAL A 206 -15.17 -11.30 -15.36
N GLY A 207 -15.62 -11.27 -14.10
CA GLY A 207 -16.98 -11.58 -13.69
C GLY A 207 -18.07 -10.84 -14.47
N GLY A 208 -17.77 -9.64 -14.99
CA GLY A 208 -18.67 -8.87 -15.84
C GLY A 208 -19.18 -9.63 -17.06
N ILE A 209 -18.40 -10.56 -17.62
CA ILE A 209 -18.82 -11.36 -18.79
C ILE A 209 -20.14 -12.11 -18.52
N LYS A 210 -20.33 -12.58 -17.28
CA LYS A 210 -21.54 -13.31 -16.88
C LYS A 210 -22.79 -12.44 -16.88
N VAL A 211 -22.63 -11.14 -16.67
CA VAL A 211 -23.74 -10.17 -16.66
C VAL A 211 -24.33 -9.99 -18.06
N VAL A 212 -23.48 -10.00 -19.09
CA VAL A 212 -23.91 -9.89 -20.49
C VAL A 212 -24.50 -11.21 -21.00
N GLN A 213 -23.96 -12.34 -20.56
CA GLN A 213 -24.41 -13.67 -20.98
C GLN A 213 -24.70 -14.58 -19.76
N PRO A 214 -25.90 -14.48 -19.15
CA PRO A 214 -26.24 -15.22 -17.92
C PRO A 214 -26.18 -16.75 -18.05
N GLY A 215 -26.33 -17.28 -19.28
CA GLY A 215 -26.24 -18.71 -19.57
C GLY A 215 -24.80 -19.28 -19.60
N MET A 216 -23.78 -18.44 -19.40
CA MET A 216 -22.38 -18.88 -19.41
C MET A 216 -22.00 -19.59 -18.10
N ASN A 217 -21.37 -20.77 -18.22
CA ASN A 217 -20.88 -21.50 -17.06
C ASN A 217 -19.79 -20.69 -16.32
N ASN A 218 -19.86 -20.62 -14.98
CA ASN A 218 -18.83 -20.00 -14.12
C ASN A 218 -17.41 -20.47 -14.46
N GLY A 219 -17.25 -21.71 -14.95
CA GLY A 219 -15.96 -22.24 -15.39
C GLY A 219 -15.29 -21.43 -16.51
N VAL A 220 -16.05 -20.77 -17.39
CA VAL A 220 -15.50 -19.94 -18.47
C VAL A 220 -14.90 -18.65 -17.90
N VAL A 221 -15.57 -18.01 -16.95
CA VAL A 221 -15.07 -16.81 -16.25
C VAL A 221 -13.74 -17.12 -15.55
N VAL A 222 -13.69 -18.26 -14.83
CA VAL A 222 -12.46 -18.72 -14.17
C VAL A 222 -11.35 -19.00 -15.19
N LEU A 223 -11.66 -19.64 -16.32
CA LEU A 223 -10.69 -19.92 -17.37
C LEU A 223 -10.08 -18.63 -17.95
N VAL A 224 -10.92 -17.64 -18.25
CA VAL A 224 -10.47 -16.34 -18.77
C VAL A 224 -9.61 -15.62 -17.73
N ALA A 225 -10.00 -15.64 -16.45
CA ALA A 225 -9.20 -15.07 -15.37
C ALA A 225 -7.83 -15.76 -15.26
N VAL A 226 -7.76 -17.09 -15.35
CA VAL A 226 -6.50 -17.85 -15.34
C VAL A 226 -5.61 -17.49 -16.53
N ILE A 227 -6.18 -17.32 -17.73
CA ILE A 227 -5.41 -16.89 -18.92
C ILE A 227 -4.81 -15.50 -18.69
N ILE A 228 -5.57 -14.56 -18.13
CA ILE A 228 -5.08 -13.21 -17.81
C ILE A 228 -3.97 -13.29 -16.75
N LEU A 229 -4.13 -14.11 -15.71
CA LEU A 229 -3.11 -14.30 -14.68
C LEU A 229 -1.81 -14.90 -15.26
N ILE A 230 -1.90 -15.92 -16.11
CA ILE A 230 -0.73 -16.49 -16.79
C ILE A 230 -0.03 -15.41 -17.63
N GLY A 231 -0.78 -14.65 -18.42
CA GLY A 231 -0.23 -13.55 -19.21
C GLY A 231 0.46 -12.49 -18.34
N LEU A 232 -0.18 -12.11 -17.24
CA LEU A 232 0.32 -11.14 -16.28
C LEU A 232 1.64 -11.61 -15.64
N PHE A 233 1.67 -12.82 -15.07
CA PHE A 233 2.85 -13.38 -14.42
C PHE A 233 3.99 -13.68 -15.42
N SER A 234 3.64 -14.04 -16.67
CA SER A 234 4.60 -14.25 -17.75
C SER A 234 5.20 -12.94 -18.27
N MET A 235 4.56 -11.79 -18.05
CA MET A 235 5.08 -10.49 -18.49
C MET A 235 6.01 -9.84 -17.45
N GLN A 236 6.10 -10.36 -16.22
CA GLN A 236 6.83 -9.74 -15.11
C GLN A 236 8.33 -9.54 -15.37
N HIS A 237 8.98 -10.42 -16.14
CA HIS A 237 10.41 -10.34 -16.42
C HIS A 237 10.80 -9.14 -17.29
N TYR A 238 9.87 -8.56 -18.05
CA TYR A 238 10.11 -7.34 -18.83
C TYR A 238 10.26 -6.08 -17.96
N GLY A 239 9.93 -6.18 -16.67
CA GLY A 239 10.12 -5.14 -15.68
C GLY A 239 9.11 -3.99 -15.76
N THR A 240 8.89 -3.33 -14.62
CA THR A 240 7.98 -2.18 -14.48
C THR A 240 8.53 -0.90 -15.09
N ASP A 241 9.83 -0.82 -15.45
CA ASP A 241 10.45 0.37 -16.06
C ASP A 241 9.82 0.74 -17.41
N ARG A 242 9.49 -0.26 -18.24
CA ARG A 242 8.94 -0.03 -19.59
C ARG A 242 7.44 0.23 -19.60
N VAL A 243 6.71 -0.28 -18.60
CA VAL A 243 5.24 -0.28 -18.59
C VAL A 243 4.66 0.66 -17.53
N GLY A 244 5.46 1.06 -16.52
CA GLY A 244 5.00 1.88 -15.40
C GLY A 244 4.45 3.25 -15.77
N TRP A 245 4.86 3.81 -16.92
CA TRP A 245 4.26 5.04 -17.46
C TRP A 245 2.79 4.86 -17.85
N LEU A 246 2.37 3.69 -18.31
CA LEU A 246 0.98 3.40 -18.70
C LEU A 246 0.05 3.17 -17.50
N PHE A 247 0.59 2.79 -16.35
CA PHE A 247 -0.21 2.47 -15.17
C PHE A 247 -0.97 3.69 -14.63
N ALA A 248 -0.31 4.85 -14.56
CA ALA A 248 -0.93 6.07 -14.04
C ALA A 248 -2.13 6.56 -14.89
N PRO A 249 -2.04 6.66 -16.23
CA PRO A 249 -3.19 6.95 -17.08
C PRO A 249 -4.35 5.97 -16.93
N ILE A 250 -4.07 4.65 -16.88
CA ILE A 250 -5.10 3.61 -16.76
C ILE A 250 -5.86 3.78 -15.44
N VAL A 251 -5.13 3.93 -14.33
CA VAL A 251 -5.75 4.06 -13.00
C VAL A 251 -6.47 5.39 -12.82
N LEU A 252 -5.94 6.50 -13.36
CA LEU A 252 -6.66 7.77 -13.36
C LEU A 252 -7.98 7.65 -14.14
N LEU A 253 -7.92 7.08 -15.35
CA LEU A 253 -9.11 6.87 -16.18
C LEU A 253 -10.13 6.01 -15.44
N TRP A 254 -9.69 4.92 -14.81
CA TRP A 254 -10.52 4.07 -13.97
C TRP A 254 -11.23 4.86 -12.86
N PHE A 255 -10.49 5.66 -12.07
CA PHE A 255 -11.08 6.47 -10.99
C PHE A 255 -12.11 7.47 -11.50
N LEU A 256 -11.82 8.16 -12.60
CA LEU A 256 -12.76 9.12 -13.21
C LEU A 256 -14.02 8.43 -13.71
N VAL A 257 -13.89 7.24 -14.31
CA VAL A 257 -15.01 6.45 -14.81
C VAL A 257 -15.89 5.96 -13.67
N ILE A 258 -15.34 5.35 -12.61
CA ILE A 258 -16.15 4.87 -11.47
C ILE A 258 -16.77 6.03 -10.69
N GLY A 259 -16.06 7.16 -10.58
CA GLY A 259 -16.60 8.38 -9.96
C GLY A 259 -17.77 8.95 -10.77
N GLY A 260 -17.64 8.99 -12.10
CA GLY A 260 -18.70 9.44 -13.01
C GLY A 260 -19.93 8.54 -12.99
N ILE A 261 -19.74 7.22 -13.04
CA ILE A 261 -20.83 6.23 -12.89
C ILE A 261 -21.48 6.38 -11.50
N GLY A 262 -20.67 6.61 -10.46
CA GLY A 262 -21.14 6.88 -9.12
C GLY A 262 -22.11 8.05 -9.05
N ILE A 263 -21.72 9.21 -9.60
CA ILE A 263 -22.56 10.42 -9.68
C ILE A 263 -23.85 10.12 -10.46
N PHE A 264 -23.74 9.46 -11.61
CA PHE A 264 -24.88 9.11 -12.44
C PHE A 264 -25.89 8.24 -11.68
N ASN A 265 -25.42 7.23 -10.94
CA ASN A 265 -26.28 6.32 -10.20
C ASN A 265 -26.97 6.98 -9.00
N ILE A 266 -26.28 7.88 -8.29
CA ILE A 266 -26.89 8.67 -7.19
C ILE A 266 -28.04 9.53 -7.71
N TRP A 267 -27.87 10.11 -8.90
CA TRP A 267 -28.90 10.94 -9.52
C TRP A 267 -30.07 10.13 -10.10
N LYS A 268 -29.78 8.96 -10.68
CA LYS A 268 -30.78 8.14 -11.38
C LYS A 268 -31.63 7.27 -10.45
N TYR A 269 -31.03 6.64 -9.44
CA TYR A 269 -31.70 5.61 -8.63
C TYR A 269 -32.23 6.18 -7.31
N ASP A 270 -31.36 6.46 -6.34
CA ASP A 270 -31.79 7.00 -5.06
C ASP A 270 -30.72 7.89 -4.42
N SER A 271 -31.06 9.15 -4.16
CA SER A 271 -30.23 10.12 -3.44
C SER A 271 -30.26 9.96 -1.91
N SER A 272 -31.18 9.14 -1.38
CA SER A 272 -31.30 8.86 0.05
C SER A 272 -30.08 8.13 0.61
N VAL A 273 -29.28 7.46 -0.24
CA VAL A 273 -27.97 6.87 0.15
C VAL A 273 -27.02 7.86 0.79
N LEU A 274 -27.14 9.16 0.50
CA LEU A 274 -26.29 10.20 1.08
C LEU A 274 -26.50 10.35 2.59
N LYS A 275 -27.59 9.79 3.15
CA LYS A 275 -27.77 9.66 4.59
C LYS A 275 -26.66 8.83 5.24
N ALA A 276 -25.98 7.95 4.48
CA ALA A 276 -24.88 7.13 4.96
C ALA A 276 -23.66 7.93 5.46
N PHE A 277 -23.53 9.21 5.08
CA PHE A 277 -22.51 10.09 5.66
C PHE A 277 -22.73 10.37 7.15
N SER A 278 -23.93 10.11 7.68
CA SER A 278 -24.20 10.17 9.12
C SER A 278 -23.81 8.84 9.80
N PRO A 279 -22.95 8.86 10.84
CA PRO A 279 -22.47 7.65 11.51
C PRO A 279 -23.57 6.94 12.31
N LEU A 280 -24.72 7.60 12.51
CA LEU A 280 -25.89 7.01 13.17
C LEU A 280 -26.37 5.74 12.46
N HIS A 281 -26.22 5.66 11.13
CA HIS A 281 -26.61 4.49 10.35
C HIS A 281 -25.76 3.26 10.68
N ILE A 282 -24.51 3.44 11.12
CA ILE A 282 -23.66 2.34 11.61
C ILE A 282 -24.27 1.72 12.87
N PHE A 283 -24.71 2.55 13.81
CA PHE A 283 -25.34 2.06 15.03
C PHE A 283 -26.64 1.31 14.73
N TYR A 284 -27.49 1.86 13.85
CA TYR A 284 -28.72 1.19 13.43
C TYR A 284 -28.47 -0.10 12.66
N TYR A 285 -27.41 -0.15 11.84
CA TYR A 285 -26.98 -1.34 11.14
C TYR A 285 -26.67 -2.50 12.11
N PHE A 286 -25.80 -2.27 13.10
CA PHE A 286 -25.49 -3.30 14.09
C PHE A 286 -26.68 -3.66 14.98
N LYS A 287 -27.52 -2.68 15.32
CA LYS A 287 -28.73 -2.92 16.13
C LYS A 287 -29.74 -3.82 15.41
N ARG A 288 -29.90 -3.67 14.08
CA ARG A 288 -30.84 -4.48 13.28
C ARG A 288 -30.28 -5.86 12.95
N ARG A 289 -29.06 -5.90 12.41
CA ARG A 289 -28.46 -7.12 11.86
C ARG A 289 -27.81 -8.00 12.93
N GLY A 290 -27.50 -7.45 14.11
CA GLY A 290 -26.89 -8.19 15.21
C GLY A 290 -25.63 -8.94 14.76
N LYS A 291 -25.62 -10.27 14.91
CA LYS A 291 -24.50 -11.15 14.53
C LYS A 291 -24.18 -11.12 13.03
N GLU A 292 -25.18 -11.02 12.15
CA GLU A 292 -24.95 -10.95 10.70
C GLU A 292 -24.22 -9.67 10.30
N GLY A 293 -24.46 -8.58 11.03
CA GLY A 293 -23.77 -7.31 10.86
C GLY A 293 -22.27 -7.42 11.17
N TRP A 294 -21.91 -8.21 12.19
CA TRP A 294 -20.51 -8.50 12.50
C TRP A 294 -19.83 -9.35 11.44
N VAL A 295 -20.53 -10.35 10.88
CA VAL A 295 -19.98 -11.18 9.79
C VAL A 295 -19.76 -10.34 8.53
N SER A 296 -20.67 -9.42 8.22
CA SER A 296 -20.55 -8.54 7.05
C SER A 296 -19.36 -7.58 7.09
N LEU A 297 -18.74 -7.36 8.26
CA LEU A 297 -17.54 -6.53 8.38
C LEU A 297 -16.37 -7.07 7.58
N GLY A 298 -16.24 -8.39 7.40
CA GLY A 298 -15.19 -8.96 6.55
C GLY A 298 -15.27 -8.44 5.12
N GLY A 299 -16.47 -8.45 4.53
CA GLY A 299 -16.73 -7.86 3.22
C GLY A 299 -16.55 -6.34 3.14
N ILE A 300 -16.76 -5.62 4.25
CA ILE A 300 -16.52 -4.18 4.34
C ILE A 300 -15.02 -3.87 4.47
N MET A 301 -14.26 -4.72 5.17
CA MET A 301 -12.82 -4.59 5.33
C MET A 301 -12.09 -4.64 3.98
N LEU A 302 -12.67 -5.34 3.00
CA LEU A 302 -12.21 -5.34 1.61
C LEU A 302 -12.19 -3.96 0.94
N SER A 303 -12.88 -2.96 1.50
CA SER A 303 -12.85 -1.58 0.98
C SER A 303 -11.56 -0.84 1.28
N ILE A 304 -10.79 -1.31 2.27
CA ILE A 304 -9.53 -0.69 2.70
C ILE A 304 -8.29 -1.55 2.36
N THR A 305 -8.49 -2.67 1.67
CA THR A 305 -7.39 -3.50 1.15
C THR A 305 -6.55 -2.66 0.18
N GLY A 306 -5.23 -2.82 0.20
CA GLY A 306 -4.30 -1.97 -0.53
C GLY A 306 -3.83 -0.70 0.20
N THR A 307 -4.38 -0.38 1.36
CA THR A 307 -3.82 0.70 2.20
C THR A 307 -2.43 0.34 2.75
N GLU A 308 -2.13 -0.96 2.87
CA GLU A 308 -0.80 -1.42 3.30
C GLU A 308 0.22 -1.30 2.17
N ALA A 309 -0.18 -1.61 0.93
CA ALA A 309 0.61 -1.35 -0.27
C ALA A 309 0.95 0.14 -0.40
N LEU A 310 -0.02 1.03 -0.11
CA LEU A 310 0.20 2.47 -0.03
C LEU A 310 1.38 2.84 0.89
N PHE A 311 1.50 2.17 2.03
CA PHE A 311 2.59 2.43 2.96
C PHE A 311 3.91 1.79 2.53
N ALA A 312 3.88 0.59 1.96
CA ALA A 312 5.07 -0.09 1.45
C ALA A 312 5.73 0.69 0.29
N ASP A 313 4.92 1.32 -0.57
CA ASP A 313 5.38 2.00 -1.79
C ASP A 313 5.86 3.44 -1.59
N LEU A 314 5.90 3.93 -0.33
CA LEU A 314 6.46 5.25 -0.01
C LEU A 314 7.90 5.44 -0.53
N ALA A 315 8.65 4.34 -0.73
CA ALA A 315 10.01 4.34 -1.23
C ALA A 315 10.21 5.05 -2.59
N HIS A 316 9.15 5.21 -3.37
CA HIS A 316 9.22 5.73 -4.73
C HIS A 316 8.70 7.17 -4.87
N PHE A 317 7.87 7.65 -3.95
CA PHE A 317 7.16 8.93 -4.09
C PHE A 317 7.19 9.76 -2.80
N PRO A 318 7.32 11.10 -2.90
CA PRO A 318 7.26 11.96 -1.73
C PRO A 318 5.87 11.93 -1.10
N VAL A 319 5.81 12.03 0.23
CA VAL A 319 4.56 11.99 1.03
C VAL A 319 3.51 13.00 0.54
N SER A 320 3.95 14.20 0.14
CA SER A 320 3.05 15.24 -0.36
C SER A 320 2.37 14.88 -1.69
N ALA A 321 3.06 14.16 -2.57
CA ALA A 321 2.47 13.68 -3.83
C ALA A 321 1.38 12.63 -3.57
N ILE A 322 1.66 11.69 -2.66
CA ILE A 322 0.73 10.67 -2.18
C ILE A 322 -0.51 11.35 -1.56
N GLN A 323 -0.31 12.33 -0.67
CA GLN A 323 -1.41 13.08 -0.04
C GLN A 323 -2.31 13.77 -1.05
N ILE A 324 -1.73 14.45 -2.04
CA ILE A 324 -2.50 15.15 -3.08
C ILE A 324 -3.25 14.15 -3.97
N ALA A 325 -2.59 13.09 -4.45
CA ALA A 325 -3.23 12.07 -5.29
C ALA A 325 -4.42 11.43 -4.57
N PHE A 326 -4.24 11.07 -3.30
CA PHE A 326 -5.30 10.44 -2.53
C PHE A 326 -6.49 11.37 -2.28
N THR A 327 -6.23 12.56 -1.73
CA THR A 327 -7.27 13.48 -1.28
C THR A 327 -8.06 14.09 -2.44
N MET A 328 -7.40 14.36 -3.57
CA MET A 328 -8.05 15.03 -4.71
C MET A 328 -8.70 14.08 -5.71
N VAL A 329 -8.19 12.85 -5.85
CA VAL A 329 -8.65 11.91 -6.88
C VAL A 329 -9.23 10.65 -6.25
N VAL A 330 -8.41 9.89 -5.53
CA VAL A 330 -8.78 8.52 -5.10
C VAL A 330 -9.95 8.53 -4.13
N PHE A 331 -9.85 9.33 -3.06
CA PHE A 331 -10.87 9.41 -2.02
C PHE A 331 -12.25 9.85 -2.55
N PRO A 332 -12.39 10.98 -3.26
CA PRO A 332 -13.70 11.38 -3.77
C PRO A 332 -14.27 10.40 -4.80
N CYS A 333 -13.43 9.84 -5.68
CA CYS A 333 -13.90 8.86 -6.68
C CYS A 333 -14.40 7.56 -6.02
N LEU A 334 -13.70 7.05 -5.00
CA LEU A 334 -14.14 5.87 -4.25
C LEU A 334 -15.43 6.12 -3.49
N LEU A 335 -15.56 7.26 -2.79
CA LEU A 335 -16.80 7.61 -2.10
C LEU A 335 -17.99 7.64 -3.07
N LEU A 336 -17.82 8.32 -4.22
CA LEU A 336 -18.85 8.38 -5.25
C LEU A 336 -19.18 7.00 -5.83
N ALA A 337 -18.18 6.16 -6.09
CA ALA A 337 -18.37 4.82 -6.60
C ALA A 337 -19.18 3.95 -5.64
N TYR A 338 -18.83 3.94 -4.34
CA TYR A 338 -19.58 3.17 -3.33
C TYR A 338 -20.98 3.74 -3.12
N SER A 339 -21.14 5.06 -3.06
CA SER A 339 -22.46 5.69 -2.93
C SER A 339 -23.36 5.42 -4.13
N GLY A 340 -22.82 5.43 -5.35
CA GLY A 340 -23.58 5.11 -6.56
C GLY A 340 -23.94 3.62 -6.66
N GLN A 341 -23.05 2.71 -6.27
CA GLN A 341 -23.40 1.29 -6.19
C GLN A 341 -24.50 1.03 -5.14
N ALA A 342 -24.41 1.66 -3.98
CA ALA A 342 -25.45 1.59 -2.98
C ALA A 342 -26.79 2.12 -3.52
N ALA A 343 -26.78 3.22 -4.29
CA ALA A 343 -27.99 3.80 -4.88
C ALA A 343 -28.65 2.82 -5.84
N TYR A 344 -27.85 2.15 -6.66
CA TYR A 344 -28.33 1.11 -7.56
C TYR A 344 -28.96 -0.08 -6.79
N ILE A 345 -28.28 -0.57 -5.74
CA ILE A 345 -28.74 -1.72 -4.95
C ILE A 345 -30.04 -1.41 -4.19
N MET A 346 -30.24 -0.17 -3.75
CA MET A 346 -31.47 0.23 -3.06
C MET A 346 -32.73 0.01 -3.91
N ASP A 347 -32.63 0.26 -5.21
CA ASP A 347 -33.71 0.03 -6.18
C ASP A 347 -33.73 -1.42 -6.70
N ASN A 348 -32.56 -2.09 -6.76
CA ASN A 348 -32.38 -3.42 -7.35
C ASN A 348 -31.84 -4.45 -6.33
N LYS A 349 -32.66 -4.79 -5.34
CA LYS A 349 -32.28 -5.55 -4.13
C LYS A 349 -31.77 -6.98 -4.37
N THR A 350 -32.09 -7.58 -5.51
CA THR A 350 -31.70 -8.96 -5.89
C THR A 350 -30.41 -9.01 -6.71
N HIS A 351 -29.85 -7.86 -7.08
CA HIS A 351 -28.71 -7.75 -8.00
C HIS A 351 -27.40 -7.41 -7.29
N VAL A 352 -27.22 -7.83 -6.03
CA VAL A 352 -26.06 -7.41 -5.22
C VAL A 352 -24.74 -7.97 -5.76
N HIS A 353 -24.75 -9.22 -6.25
CA HIS A 353 -23.54 -9.86 -6.76
C HIS A 353 -23.00 -9.16 -8.01
N ASP A 354 -23.87 -8.78 -8.93
CA ASP A 354 -23.48 -8.17 -10.19
C ASP A 354 -23.66 -6.64 -10.17
N ALA A 355 -23.86 -6.05 -8.99
CA ALA A 355 -24.25 -4.66 -8.80
C ALA A 355 -23.31 -3.69 -9.52
N PHE A 356 -22.00 -3.90 -9.44
CA PHE A 356 -21.04 -3.04 -10.13
C PHE A 356 -21.34 -2.96 -11.62
N TYR A 357 -21.39 -4.11 -12.31
CA TYR A 357 -21.54 -4.18 -13.76
C TYR A 357 -22.96 -3.83 -14.23
N LEU A 358 -23.99 -4.23 -13.48
CA LEU A 358 -25.37 -3.90 -13.79
C LEU A 358 -25.68 -2.41 -13.58
N SER A 359 -24.93 -1.73 -12.70
CA SER A 359 -25.09 -0.31 -12.48
C SER A 359 -24.52 0.56 -13.63
N ILE A 360 -23.80 -0.04 -14.58
CA ILE A 360 -23.19 0.66 -15.72
C ILE A 360 -24.23 0.82 -16.84
N PRO A 361 -24.37 2.03 -17.42
CA PRO A 361 -25.20 2.22 -18.62
C PRO A 361 -24.74 1.35 -19.80
N GLU A 362 -25.69 0.73 -20.50
CA GLU A 362 -25.41 -0.20 -21.61
C GLU A 362 -24.47 0.38 -22.68
N SER A 363 -24.62 1.66 -23.02
CA SER A 363 -23.81 2.34 -24.04
C SER A 363 -22.31 2.39 -23.74
N ILE A 364 -21.92 2.36 -22.45
CA ILE A 364 -20.51 2.44 -22.03
C ILE A 364 -20.00 1.15 -21.38
N TYR A 365 -20.82 0.10 -21.35
CA TYR A 365 -20.50 -1.15 -20.65
C TYR A 365 -19.17 -1.76 -21.08
N TRP A 366 -18.99 -2.00 -22.39
CA TRP A 366 -17.78 -2.63 -22.93
C TRP A 366 -16.50 -1.81 -22.70
N PRO A 367 -16.50 -0.48 -22.95
CA PRO A 367 -15.38 0.36 -22.54
C PRO A 367 -15.03 0.25 -21.06
N VAL A 368 -16.02 0.30 -20.16
CA VAL A 368 -15.79 0.23 -18.72
C VAL A 368 -15.26 -1.14 -18.31
N PHE A 369 -15.78 -2.22 -18.91
CA PHE A 369 -15.28 -3.58 -18.70
C PHE A 369 -13.78 -3.69 -19.03
N LEU A 370 -13.35 -3.19 -20.19
CA LEU A 370 -11.93 -3.20 -20.57
C LEU A 370 -11.06 -2.38 -19.62
N ILE A 371 -11.54 -1.21 -19.18
CA ILE A 371 -10.84 -0.37 -18.21
C ILE A 371 -10.76 -1.07 -16.84
N ALA A 372 -11.81 -1.76 -16.41
CA ALA A 372 -11.84 -2.52 -15.16
C ALA A 372 -10.81 -3.67 -15.18
N THR A 373 -10.74 -4.43 -16.28
CA THR A 373 -9.73 -5.48 -16.46
C THR A 373 -8.31 -4.89 -16.48
N ALA A 374 -8.11 -3.77 -17.16
CA ALA A 374 -6.81 -3.09 -17.17
C ALA A 374 -6.40 -2.59 -15.77
N ALA A 375 -7.34 -2.00 -15.02
CA ALA A 375 -7.12 -1.57 -13.64
C ALA A 375 -6.79 -2.75 -12.72
N ALA A 376 -7.49 -3.89 -12.86
CA ALA A 376 -7.20 -5.11 -12.10
C ALA A 376 -5.79 -5.67 -12.39
N ILE A 377 -5.36 -5.63 -13.65
CA ILE A 377 -3.98 -6.01 -14.04
C ILE A 377 -2.98 -5.08 -13.34
N VAL A 378 -3.19 -3.76 -13.40
CA VAL A 378 -2.29 -2.78 -12.78
C VAL A 378 -2.25 -2.94 -11.24
N ALA A 379 -3.40 -3.15 -10.60
CA ALA A 379 -3.50 -3.44 -9.17
C ALA A 379 -2.66 -4.67 -8.78
N SER A 380 -2.79 -5.74 -9.55
CA SER A 380 -2.03 -6.98 -9.36
C SER A 380 -0.51 -6.76 -9.50
N GLN A 381 -0.07 -5.88 -10.41
CA GLN A 381 1.34 -5.57 -10.59
C GLN A 381 1.97 -4.92 -9.35
N ALA A 382 1.23 -4.00 -8.73
CA ALA A 382 1.68 -3.28 -7.55
C ALA A 382 1.96 -4.25 -6.39
N THR A 383 1.01 -5.14 -6.10
CA THR A 383 1.13 -6.11 -4.99
C THR A 383 2.19 -7.17 -5.23
N ILE A 384 2.35 -7.64 -6.48
CA ILE A 384 3.45 -8.54 -6.86
C ILE A 384 4.81 -7.85 -6.66
N SER A 385 4.94 -6.59 -7.08
CA SER A 385 6.17 -5.81 -6.92
C SER A 385 6.49 -5.52 -5.44
N ALA A 386 5.48 -5.23 -4.64
CA ALA A 386 5.60 -5.08 -3.19
C ALA A 386 6.10 -6.38 -2.54
N THR A 387 5.58 -7.53 -2.97
CA THR A 387 6.02 -8.86 -2.49
C THR A 387 7.50 -9.11 -2.81
N PHE A 388 7.97 -8.77 -4.00
CA PHE A 388 9.40 -8.89 -4.35
C PHE A 388 10.28 -7.99 -3.46
N SER A 389 9.84 -6.77 -3.17
CA SER A 389 10.54 -5.84 -2.29
C SER A 389 10.64 -6.36 -0.85
N ILE A 390 9.55 -6.94 -0.35
CA ILE A 390 9.48 -7.56 0.98
C ILE A 390 10.43 -8.75 1.07
N ILE A 391 10.48 -9.61 0.05
CA ILE A 391 11.36 -10.78 0.05
C ILE A 391 12.83 -10.36 0.02
N LYS A 392 13.18 -9.30 -0.74
CA LYS A 392 14.53 -8.71 -0.69
C LYS A 392 14.89 -8.19 0.70
N GLN A 393 13.95 -7.56 1.40
CA GLN A 393 14.16 -7.09 2.78
C GLN A 393 14.32 -8.26 3.76
N ALA A 394 13.49 -9.30 3.62
CA ALA A 394 13.59 -10.52 4.43
C ALA A 394 14.92 -11.26 4.22
N LEU A 395 15.43 -11.30 2.98
CA LEU A 395 16.77 -11.78 2.64
C LEU A 395 17.87 -11.00 3.36
N ALA A 396 17.80 -9.67 3.36
CA ALA A 396 18.79 -8.81 4.01
C ALA A 396 18.83 -9.01 5.53
N LEU A 397 17.70 -9.41 6.12
CA LEU A 397 17.57 -9.76 7.54
C LEU A 397 17.94 -11.24 7.84
N GLY A 398 18.27 -12.05 6.83
CA GLY A 398 18.59 -13.47 7.01
C GLY A 398 17.38 -14.35 7.35
N CYS A 399 16.16 -13.85 7.16
CA CYS A 399 14.90 -14.56 7.46
C CYS A 399 14.36 -15.38 6.27
N PHE A 400 15.01 -15.30 5.09
CA PHE A 400 14.56 -15.98 3.88
C PHE A 400 15.73 -16.72 3.20
N PRO A 401 15.51 -17.90 2.59
CA PRO A 401 16.55 -18.61 1.83
C PRO A 401 17.05 -17.78 0.65
N ARG A 402 18.32 -17.95 0.26
CA ARG A 402 18.94 -17.19 -0.83
C ARG A 402 18.16 -17.41 -2.14
N VAL A 403 17.55 -16.33 -2.67
CA VAL A 403 16.88 -16.31 -3.98
C VAL A 403 17.56 -15.32 -4.92
N LYS A 404 17.45 -15.57 -6.23
CA LYS A 404 18.06 -14.71 -7.25
C LYS A 404 17.25 -13.41 -7.40
N VAL A 405 17.84 -12.30 -6.98
CA VAL A 405 17.25 -10.96 -7.12
C VAL A 405 17.81 -10.32 -8.41
N VAL A 406 16.94 -10.03 -9.37
CA VAL A 406 17.29 -9.34 -10.62
C VAL A 406 16.78 -7.91 -10.57
N HIS A 407 17.68 -6.94 -10.75
CA HIS A 407 17.30 -5.54 -10.90
C HIS A 407 16.83 -5.28 -12.32
N THR A 408 15.56 -4.88 -12.48
CA THR A 408 14.95 -4.67 -13.79
C THR A 408 15.26 -3.31 -14.40
N SER A 409 15.61 -2.31 -13.58
CA SER A 409 16.07 -1.00 -14.05
C SER A 409 17.49 -0.69 -13.59
N LYS A 410 18.26 -0.06 -14.50
CA LYS A 410 19.59 0.49 -14.19
C LYS A 410 19.50 1.86 -13.49
N LYS A 411 18.33 2.51 -13.52
CA LYS A 411 18.11 3.87 -12.99
C LYS A 411 17.40 3.87 -11.62
N PHE A 412 16.58 2.86 -11.33
CA PHE A 412 15.81 2.78 -10.08
C PHE A 412 16.11 1.48 -9.31
N LEU A 413 16.77 1.61 -8.16
CA LEU A 413 17.14 0.50 -7.26
C LEU A 413 15.95 -0.27 -6.65
N GLY A 414 14.74 0.31 -6.71
CA GLY A 414 13.49 -0.26 -6.18
C GLY A 414 12.76 -1.21 -7.13
N GLN A 415 13.10 -1.23 -8.43
CA GLN A 415 12.46 -2.15 -9.37
C GLN A 415 13.20 -3.49 -9.37
N ILE A 416 12.54 -4.48 -8.77
CA ILE A 416 13.12 -5.79 -8.45
C ILE A 416 12.23 -6.87 -9.04
N TYR A 417 12.84 -7.84 -9.71
CA TYR A 417 12.20 -9.07 -10.18
C TYR A 417 12.87 -10.27 -9.53
N VAL A 418 12.06 -11.14 -8.94
CA VAL A 418 12.53 -12.40 -8.33
C VAL A 418 11.87 -13.57 -9.06
N PRO A 419 12.55 -14.21 -10.02
CA PRO A 419 11.95 -15.21 -10.90
C PRO A 419 11.29 -16.38 -10.15
N ASP A 420 11.99 -16.93 -9.15
CA ASP A 420 11.51 -18.10 -8.40
C ASP A 420 10.21 -17.79 -7.67
N ILE A 421 10.13 -16.61 -7.04
CA ILE A 421 8.94 -16.15 -6.33
C ILE A 421 7.82 -15.85 -7.32
N ASN A 422 8.12 -15.26 -8.47
CA ASN A 422 7.11 -14.97 -9.49
C ASN A 422 6.34 -16.23 -9.92
N TRP A 423 7.06 -17.33 -10.18
CA TRP A 423 6.43 -18.60 -10.54
C TRP A 423 5.63 -19.22 -9.39
N ILE A 424 6.13 -19.13 -8.15
CA ILE A 424 5.41 -19.60 -6.96
C ILE A 424 4.12 -18.80 -6.77
N LEU A 425 4.18 -17.47 -6.84
CA LEU A 425 3.02 -16.58 -6.74
C LEU A 425 2.00 -16.89 -7.84
N MET A 426 2.46 -17.10 -9.09
CA MET A 426 1.58 -17.46 -10.20
C MET A 426 0.81 -18.75 -9.92
N ILE A 427 1.51 -19.82 -9.51
CA ILE A 427 0.89 -21.11 -9.23
C ILE A 427 -0.13 -20.99 -8.09
N LEU A 428 0.23 -20.31 -7.00
CA LEU A 428 -0.66 -20.11 -5.85
C LEU A 428 -1.89 -19.26 -6.24
N CYS A 429 -1.70 -18.20 -7.01
CA CYS A 429 -2.78 -17.33 -7.47
C CYS A 429 -3.77 -18.09 -8.39
N ILE A 430 -3.25 -18.90 -9.32
CA ILE A 430 -4.08 -19.77 -10.17
C ILE A 430 -4.80 -20.82 -9.33
N ALA A 431 -4.12 -21.44 -8.36
CA ALA A 431 -4.73 -22.43 -7.47
C ALA A 431 -5.88 -21.84 -6.64
N VAL A 432 -5.71 -20.63 -6.09
CA VAL A 432 -6.78 -19.90 -5.38
C VAL A 432 -7.94 -19.59 -6.32
N THR A 433 -7.64 -19.04 -7.51
CA THR A 433 -8.67 -18.67 -8.49
C THR A 433 -9.48 -19.87 -8.97
N ALA A 434 -8.82 -20.97 -9.29
CA ALA A 434 -9.44 -22.21 -9.78
C ALA A 434 -10.12 -23.01 -8.67
N GLY A 435 -9.56 -22.99 -7.45
CA GLY A 435 -10.05 -23.75 -6.30
C GLY A 435 -11.32 -23.16 -5.69
N PHE A 436 -11.36 -21.85 -5.50
CA PHE A 436 -12.48 -21.23 -4.80
C PHE A 436 -13.71 -21.00 -5.69
N LYS A 437 -13.56 -20.79 -7.01
CA LYS A 437 -14.62 -20.60 -8.05
C LYS A 437 -15.67 -19.50 -7.79
N ASN A 438 -15.98 -19.21 -6.54
CA ASN A 438 -16.90 -18.21 -6.02
C ASN A 438 -16.09 -17.08 -5.37
N GLN A 439 -16.36 -15.86 -5.83
CA GLN A 439 -15.70 -14.64 -5.38
C GLN A 439 -15.90 -14.38 -3.87
N SER A 440 -16.96 -14.93 -3.27
CA SER A 440 -17.27 -14.74 -1.83
C SER A 440 -16.25 -15.42 -0.93
N GLN A 441 -15.83 -16.63 -1.31
CA GLN A 441 -14.91 -17.41 -0.50
C GLN A 441 -13.49 -16.83 -0.55
N ILE A 442 -13.09 -16.32 -1.72
CA ILE A 442 -11.83 -15.59 -1.87
C ILE A 442 -11.88 -14.30 -1.05
N GLY A 443 -12.99 -13.54 -1.13
CA GLY A 443 -13.16 -12.32 -0.35
C GLY A 443 -13.11 -12.55 1.16
N ASN A 444 -13.71 -13.63 1.68
CA ASN A 444 -13.63 -13.99 3.10
C ASN A 444 -12.23 -14.46 3.55
N ALA A 445 -11.41 -14.98 2.63
CA ALA A 445 -10.02 -15.31 2.93
C ALA A 445 -9.13 -14.05 2.90
N TYR A 446 -9.59 -13.02 2.20
CA TYR A 446 -8.86 -11.79 1.93
C TYR A 446 -9.12 -10.69 2.97
N GLY A 447 -10.37 -10.52 3.41
CA GLY A 447 -10.78 -9.58 4.46
C GLY A 447 -10.97 -10.25 5.80
#